data_AF-A0A8H6VX96-F1
#
_entry.id   AF-A0A8H6VX96-F1
#
_cell.length_a   1.000
_cell.length_b   1.000
_cell.length_c   1.000
_cell.angle_alpha   90.00
_cell.angle_beta   90.00
_cell.angle_gamma   90.00
#
_symmetry.space_group_name_H-M   'P 1'
#
loop_
_entity.id
_entity.type
_entity.pdbx_description
1 polymer ?
#
loop_
_entity_poly.entity_id
_entity_poly.type
_entity_poly.pdbx_seq_one_letter_code
_entity_poly.pdbx_strand_id
1 'polypeptide(L)'
;MTSTFALNTDEYSRNSPNGSDNTITTPHSTPVRLYPNTQAPAFFPKNPPVFKALSSPVNTSSNSKETKCSVWTPLCFETSHAIVAQWIEENSLPSTANDRAVGTVLAGHHAKSTAITLIRLLKHHSHYLPAEEVFTPLPGVSCLKTDSISWLMEKDHDILLGNPSAPFHERARGGGPLLELYSAGLEAILEDNGFWGMRGQYKVPVLWPDAHPSPKHQATFWAAGRFTVLSIIHRHGIAPLPISPFFLIFVFYGKAGLCLSLDFIQHLDPEMGGRLSPWFSFGYQDAIDHKSVACHPVGVLFSEIYPTLEFLTHSRTVEEHGQFGLTLLFHVLLGFTHEHHNEIEAYCQGFRGVIKGAMSQELDPIKSLSGHLSQAACFVATIYERSIKSLEPLLSSLQFEFHGDTNDCIAMTMAKLFRLRFVRWLHGHGHPDSCSDMFTQEELELHRHDPLLRARNMVESLVGTPQLPFDVQFKIIITFKPQETIQPIIKKYHFSFEVNIDSFLCNALQEPCTMEDPEDGTLFDRWLHAQFMVDRTLNRL
;
A
#
# COMPACT_ATOMS: atom_id res chain seq x y z
N MET A 1 -37.91 -25.18 19.22
CA MET A 1 -39.34 -25.42 19.53
C MET A 1 -39.95 -24.05 19.81
N THR A 2 -40.44 -23.29 18.82
CA THR A 2 -41.69 -23.39 18.00
C THR A 2 -42.88 -22.62 18.62
N SER A 3 -43.73 -22.01 17.77
CA SER A 3 -44.80 -21.00 18.02
C SER A 3 -44.25 -19.54 17.99
N THR A 4 -44.54 -18.63 17.03
CA THR A 4 -45.66 -18.45 16.05
C THR A 4 -47.03 -18.26 16.72
N PHE A 5 -48.01 -17.43 16.33
CA PHE A 5 -48.30 -16.48 15.23
C PHE A 5 -48.69 -15.09 15.85
N ALA A 6 -49.23 -14.01 15.23
CA ALA A 6 -49.85 -13.75 13.92
C ALA A 6 -49.66 -12.28 13.43
N LEU A 7 -50.27 -11.92 12.29
CA LEU A 7 -50.59 -10.57 11.79
C LEU A 7 -52.13 -10.42 11.65
N ASN A 8 -52.63 -9.17 11.61
CA ASN A 8 -53.83 -8.67 10.89
C ASN A 8 -53.81 -7.13 11.05
N THR A 9 -53.71 -6.30 9.99
CA THR A 9 -54.72 -5.90 8.99
C THR A 9 -56.02 -5.36 9.58
N ASP A 10 -56.33 -4.11 9.24
CA ASP A 10 -57.64 -3.76 8.67
C ASP A 10 -57.56 -2.42 7.90
N GLU A 11 -58.20 -2.40 6.73
CA GLU A 11 -58.42 -1.22 5.90
C GLU A 11 -59.73 -0.53 6.30
N TYR A 12 -59.81 0.80 6.22
CA TYR A 12 -61.11 1.46 6.03
C TYR A 12 -61.01 2.67 5.09
N SER A 13 -61.70 2.57 3.97
CA SER A 13 -61.92 3.66 3.01
C SER A 13 -63.36 4.16 3.13
N ARG A 14 -63.57 5.49 3.16
CA ARG A 14 -64.53 6.19 2.26
C ARG A 14 -64.67 7.71 2.51
N ASN A 15 -65.05 8.37 1.40
CA ASN A 15 -65.77 9.65 1.27
C ASN A 15 -65.00 10.99 1.29
N SER A 16 -64.83 11.53 0.07
CA SER A 16 -64.96 12.96 -0.27
C SER A 16 -66.44 13.43 -0.12
N PRO A 17 -66.84 14.72 -0.27
CA PRO A 17 -66.20 15.79 -1.08
C PRO A 17 -66.18 17.20 -0.43
N ASN A 18 -65.95 18.23 -1.28
CA ASN A 18 -65.85 19.68 -1.05
C ASN A 18 -64.43 20.15 -0.62
N GLY A 19 -63.84 21.19 -1.19
CA GLY A 19 -64.32 22.12 -2.22
C GLY A 19 -64.17 23.57 -1.78
N SER A 20 -63.01 24.19 -2.05
CA SER A 20 -62.82 25.65 -2.03
C SER A 20 -61.45 26.00 -2.60
N ASP A 21 -61.44 26.89 -3.60
CA ASP A 21 -60.23 27.58 -4.04
C ASP A 21 -59.62 28.39 -2.89
N ASN A 22 -58.29 28.37 -2.76
CA ASN A 22 -57.56 29.45 -2.12
C ASN A 22 -56.16 29.57 -2.72
N THR A 23 -55.95 30.67 -3.43
CA THR A 23 -54.65 31.12 -3.93
C THR A 23 -53.66 31.31 -2.79
N ILE A 24 -52.59 30.51 -2.76
CA ILE A 24 -51.43 30.76 -1.90
C ILE A 24 -50.37 31.50 -2.70
N THR A 25 -50.10 32.73 -2.29
CA THR A 25 -48.98 33.55 -2.79
C THR A 25 -47.64 32.94 -2.38
N THR A 26 -46.80 32.61 -3.36
CA THR A 26 -45.40 32.23 -3.11
C THR A 26 -44.58 33.42 -2.59
N PRO A 27 -43.82 33.30 -1.49
CA PRO A 27 -42.89 34.34 -1.08
C PRO A 27 -41.69 34.40 -2.03
N HIS A 28 -41.18 35.61 -2.28
CA HIS A 28 -40.06 35.86 -3.19
C HIS A 28 -38.80 35.08 -2.80
N SER A 29 -38.29 34.28 -3.74
CA SER A 29 -36.92 33.78 -3.71
C SER A 29 -35.95 34.91 -4.03
N THR A 30 -35.22 35.41 -3.03
CA THR A 30 -34.13 36.37 -3.21
C THR A 30 -33.01 35.74 -4.06
N PRO A 31 -32.43 36.44 -5.06
CA PRO A 31 -31.34 35.87 -5.83
C PRO A 31 -30.10 35.69 -4.95
N VAL A 32 -29.57 34.46 -4.90
CA VAL A 32 -28.24 34.20 -4.33
C VAL A 32 -27.23 35.01 -5.14
N ARG A 33 -26.58 35.99 -4.49
CA ARG A 33 -25.43 36.68 -5.08
C ARG A 33 -24.28 35.69 -5.18
N LEU A 34 -23.99 35.24 -6.40
CA LEU A 34 -22.69 34.67 -6.73
C LEU A 34 -21.64 35.76 -6.50
N TYR A 35 -20.89 35.66 -5.41
CA TYR A 35 -19.69 36.46 -5.23
C TYR A 35 -18.65 36.04 -6.28
N PRO A 36 -17.93 37.00 -6.90
CA PRO A 36 -16.84 36.66 -7.79
C PRO A 36 -15.76 35.91 -7.01
N ASN A 37 -15.25 34.84 -7.62
CA ASN A 37 -14.27 33.94 -7.03
C ASN A 37 -13.01 34.71 -6.59
N THR A 38 -12.91 35.03 -5.30
CA THR A 38 -11.79 35.82 -4.75
C THR A 38 -10.53 34.98 -4.72
N GLN A 39 -9.49 35.50 -5.37
CA GLN A 39 -8.21 34.81 -5.55
C GLN A 39 -7.62 34.35 -4.20
N ALA A 40 -7.28 33.06 -4.11
CA ALA A 40 -6.56 32.51 -2.97
C ALA A 40 -5.20 33.23 -2.82
N PRO A 41 -4.83 33.71 -1.61
CA PRO A 41 -3.61 34.48 -1.42
C PRO A 41 -2.35 33.60 -1.37
N ALA A 42 -1.18 34.24 -1.47
CA ALA A 42 0.04 33.70 -2.07
C ALA A 42 0.82 32.59 -1.31
N PHE A 43 0.25 31.95 -0.29
CA PHE A 43 0.88 30.81 0.40
C PHE A 43 0.61 29.46 -0.28
N PHE A 44 -0.49 29.34 -1.02
CA PHE A 44 -0.68 28.27 -1.99
C PHE A 44 -0.06 28.67 -3.33
N PRO A 45 0.54 27.75 -4.10
CA PRO A 45 1.05 28.08 -5.41
C PRO A 45 -0.08 28.64 -6.28
N LYS A 46 0.15 29.80 -6.93
CA LYS A 46 -0.88 30.52 -7.72
C LYS A 46 -1.56 29.67 -8.79
N ASN A 47 -0.89 28.60 -9.21
CA ASN A 47 -1.52 27.43 -9.82
C ASN A 47 -1.29 26.24 -8.87
N PRO A 48 -2.27 25.76 -8.09
CA PRO A 48 -2.20 24.39 -7.61
C PRO A 48 -2.04 23.47 -8.83
N PRO A 49 -1.37 22.30 -8.71
CA PRO A 49 -1.32 21.35 -9.81
C PRO A 49 -2.76 21.01 -10.21
N VAL A 50 -3.17 21.48 -11.39
CA VAL A 50 -4.51 21.21 -11.91
C VAL A 50 -4.55 19.74 -12.27
N PHE A 51 -5.04 18.92 -11.34
CA PHE A 51 -5.34 17.51 -11.56
C PHE A 51 -6.47 17.39 -12.57
N LYS A 52 -6.14 17.48 -13.86
CA LYS A 52 -6.96 16.85 -14.89
C LYS A 52 -7.03 15.36 -14.56
N ALA A 53 -8.24 14.84 -14.42
CA ALA A 53 -8.46 13.43 -14.16
C ALA A 53 -7.63 12.57 -15.12
N LEU A 54 -6.87 11.62 -14.58
CA LEU A 54 -6.05 10.67 -15.33
C LEU A 54 -6.93 9.60 -16.00
N SER A 55 -7.81 10.05 -16.90
CA SER A 55 -8.85 9.24 -17.55
C SER A 55 -9.19 9.75 -18.96
N SER A 56 -8.17 10.02 -19.78
CA SER A 56 -8.36 10.28 -21.21
C SER A 56 -7.24 9.63 -22.03
N PRO A 57 -7.55 8.87 -23.09
CA PRO A 57 -6.53 8.20 -23.90
C PRO A 57 -5.74 9.24 -24.69
N VAL A 58 -4.42 9.22 -24.54
CA VAL A 58 -3.50 10.08 -25.31
C VAL A 58 -3.36 9.49 -26.72
N ASN A 59 -3.87 10.20 -27.73
CA ASN A 59 -3.56 9.90 -29.12
C ASN A 59 -2.05 10.08 -29.36
N THR A 60 -1.37 9.00 -29.77
CA THR A 60 0.07 8.96 -29.97
C THR A 60 0.47 9.58 -31.31
N SER A 61 1.02 10.80 -31.29
CA SER A 61 1.87 11.31 -32.38
C SER A 61 3.34 11.24 -31.97
N SER A 62 4.13 10.47 -32.72
CA SER A 62 5.53 10.17 -32.44
C SER A 62 6.46 11.40 -32.44
N ASN A 63 7.16 11.64 -31.32
CA ASN A 63 8.61 11.91 -31.24
C ASN A 63 8.99 12.66 -29.94
N SER A 64 9.22 11.91 -28.86
CA SER A 64 9.99 12.38 -27.70
C SER A 64 10.81 11.23 -27.14
N LYS A 65 12.10 11.47 -26.85
CA LYS A 65 12.97 10.46 -26.24
C LYS A 65 12.50 10.20 -24.81
N GLU A 66 11.96 9.02 -24.54
CA GLU A 66 11.64 8.58 -23.18
C GLU A 66 12.93 8.32 -22.39
N THR A 67 13.17 9.11 -21.36
CA THR A 67 14.16 8.82 -20.31
C THR A 67 13.63 7.66 -19.46
N LYS A 68 14.10 6.44 -19.76
CA LYS A 68 13.74 5.23 -18.99
C LYS A 68 14.17 5.34 -17.53
N CYS A 69 13.20 5.38 -16.61
CA CYS A 69 13.44 5.35 -15.16
C CYS A 69 13.60 3.91 -14.65
N SER A 70 14.57 3.15 -15.19
CA SER A 70 14.73 1.71 -14.94
C SER A 70 15.90 1.37 -14.00
N VAL A 71 16.21 2.25 -13.04
CA VAL A 71 17.46 2.18 -12.23
C VAL A 71 17.23 1.55 -10.84
N TRP A 72 15.99 1.45 -10.38
CA TRP A 72 15.65 1.14 -8.99
C TRP A 72 15.95 -0.30 -8.52
N THR A 73 15.89 -1.27 -9.44
CA THR A 73 15.82 -2.70 -9.08
C THR A 73 17.16 -3.35 -8.71
N PRO A 74 18.29 -3.11 -9.42
CA PRO A 74 19.54 -3.84 -9.14
C PRO A 74 20.26 -3.41 -7.85
N LEU A 75 20.45 -2.10 -7.63
CA LEU A 75 21.35 -1.61 -6.57
C LEU A 75 20.84 -1.86 -5.14
N CYS A 76 19.52 -1.80 -4.92
CA CYS A 76 18.93 -1.91 -3.59
C CYS A 76 19.00 -3.34 -3.00
N PHE A 77 19.24 -4.33 -3.87
CA PHE A 77 19.34 -5.74 -3.50
C PHE A 77 20.64 -6.02 -2.74
N GLU A 78 21.78 -5.51 -3.25
CA GLU A 78 23.12 -5.69 -2.68
C GLU A 78 23.21 -5.17 -1.23
N THR A 79 22.67 -3.96 -0.96
CA THR A 79 22.74 -3.34 0.37
C THR A 79 21.99 -4.14 1.44
N SER A 80 20.93 -4.85 1.06
CA SER A 80 20.07 -5.59 1.98
C SER A 80 20.70 -6.93 2.36
N HIS A 81 21.30 -7.63 1.39
CA HIS A 81 22.09 -8.83 1.63
C HIS A 81 23.36 -8.53 2.44
N ALA A 82 24.04 -7.39 2.18
CA ALA A 82 25.23 -7.00 2.94
C ALA A 82 24.97 -6.85 4.45
N ILE A 83 23.81 -6.29 4.84
CA ILE A 83 23.43 -6.14 6.26
C ILE A 83 23.18 -7.51 6.93
N VAL A 84 22.55 -8.44 6.21
CA VAL A 84 22.31 -9.80 6.73
C VAL A 84 23.62 -10.60 6.79
N ALA A 85 24.48 -10.47 5.79
CA ALA A 85 25.79 -11.13 5.75
C ALA A 85 26.74 -10.60 6.85
N GLN A 86 26.78 -9.27 7.05
CA GLN A 86 27.55 -8.66 8.14
C GLN A 86 27.07 -9.16 9.51
N TRP A 87 25.75 -9.28 9.73
CA TRP A 87 25.20 -9.85 10.97
C TRP A 87 25.64 -11.31 11.19
N ILE A 88 25.64 -12.13 10.13
CA ILE A 88 26.11 -13.53 10.17
C ILE A 88 27.59 -13.60 10.58
N GLU A 89 28.42 -12.73 9.99
CA GLU A 89 29.87 -12.68 10.22
C GLU A 89 30.20 -12.19 11.65
N GLU A 90 29.53 -11.14 12.12
CA GLU A 90 29.69 -10.58 13.47
C GLU A 90 29.28 -11.57 14.59
N ASN A 91 28.35 -12.50 14.31
CA ASN A 91 27.84 -13.44 15.31
C ASN A 91 28.53 -14.82 15.30
N SER A 92 29.61 -14.98 14.53
CA SER A 92 30.50 -16.17 14.56
C SER A 92 29.77 -17.51 14.37
N LEU A 93 28.70 -17.53 13.56
CA LEU A 93 28.02 -18.77 13.19
C LEU A 93 28.93 -19.60 12.26
N PRO A 94 29.10 -20.91 12.49
CA PRO A 94 29.98 -21.73 11.67
C PRO A 94 29.48 -21.78 10.23
N SER A 95 30.39 -21.65 9.25
CA SER A 95 30.04 -21.44 7.84
C SER A 95 29.15 -22.50 7.21
N THR A 96 29.14 -23.74 7.73
CA THR A 96 28.25 -24.83 7.28
C THR A 96 26.85 -24.79 7.92
N ALA A 97 26.63 -23.94 8.92
CA ALA A 97 25.32 -23.65 9.48
C ALA A 97 24.63 -22.45 8.80
N ASN A 98 25.38 -21.57 8.12
CA ASN A 98 24.84 -20.39 7.41
C ASN A 98 23.74 -20.77 6.41
N ASP A 99 24.08 -21.65 5.46
CA ASP A 99 23.23 -22.02 4.32
C ASP A 99 21.88 -22.62 4.79
N ARG A 100 21.91 -23.42 5.86
CA ARG A 100 20.71 -23.99 6.48
C ARG A 100 19.94 -22.99 7.34
N ALA A 101 20.63 -22.14 8.10
CA ALA A 101 19.99 -21.18 8.99
C ALA A 101 19.21 -20.14 8.19
N VAL A 102 19.82 -19.52 7.17
CA VAL A 102 19.17 -18.48 6.36
C VAL A 102 17.94 -19.03 5.64
N GLY A 103 18.04 -20.20 5.00
CA GLY A 103 16.90 -20.85 4.34
C GLY A 103 15.77 -21.25 5.30
N THR A 104 16.09 -21.73 6.50
CA THR A 104 15.07 -22.17 7.49
C THR A 104 14.39 -20.97 8.18
N VAL A 105 15.13 -19.89 8.44
CA VAL A 105 14.66 -18.65 9.08
C VAL A 105 13.75 -17.80 8.17
N LEU A 106 13.62 -18.18 6.90
CA LEU A 106 12.81 -17.50 5.89
C LEU A 106 11.50 -18.24 5.54
N ALA A 107 11.20 -19.40 6.13
CA ALA A 107 9.94 -20.10 5.87
C ALA A 107 8.77 -19.54 6.72
N GLY A 108 7.87 -18.77 6.11
CA GLY A 108 6.50 -18.42 6.56
C GLY A 108 6.34 -18.05 8.04
N HIS A 109 6.15 -19.05 8.91
CA HIS A 109 6.07 -18.88 10.37
C HIS A 109 7.27 -18.13 11.00
N HIS A 110 8.42 -18.07 10.32
CA HIS A 110 9.56 -17.31 10.77
C HIS A 110 9.58 -15.84 10.31
N ALA A 111 8.89 -15.43 9.24
CA ALA A 111 9.03 -14.09 8.65
C ALA A 111 8.82 -12.96 9.68
N LYS A 112 7.76 -13.01 10.50
CA LYS A 112 7.52 -12.03 11.58
C LYS A 112 8.58 -12.09 12.69
N SER A 113 9.08 -13.28 13.05
CA SER A 113 10.12 -13.44 14.09
C SER A 113 11.50 -12.93 13.61
N THR A 114 11.84 -13.23 12.36
CA THR A 114 13.03 -12.74 11.65
C THR A 114 12.97 -11.23 11.48
N ALA A 115 11.81 -10.68 11.12
CA ALA A 115 11.61 -9.24 11.04
C ALA A 115 11.74 -8.57 12.42
N ILE A 116 11.12 -9.11 13.47
CA ILE A 116 11.29 -8.64 14.85
C ILE A 116 12.77 -8.69 15.29
N THR A 117 13.51 -9.72 14.86
CA THR A 117 14.95 -9.84 15.13
C THR A 117 15.75 -8.78 14.38
N LEU A 118 15.49 -8.57 13.09
CA LEU A 118 16.11 -7.51 12.29
C LEU A 118 15.78 -6.10 12.83
N ILE A 119 14.54 -5.88 13.30
CA ILE A 119 14.12 -4.66 14.00
C ILE A 119 14.93 -4.45 15.28
N ARG A 120 15.11 -5.50 16.09
CA ARG A 120 15.94 -5.43 17.33
C ARG A 120 17.39 -5.10 17.01
N LEU A 121 17.96 -5.69 15.95
CA LEU A 121 19.31 -5.41 15.47
C LEU A 121 19.44 -3.97 14.99
N LEU A 122 18.53 -3.48 14.14
CA LEU A 122 18.52 -2.07 13.70
C LEU A 122 18.42 -1.10 14.88
N LYS A 123 17.56 -1.39 15.88
CA LYS A 123 17.50 -0.60 17.12
C LYS A 123 18.83 -0.62 17.87
N HIS A 124 19.49 -1.77 17.97
CA HIS A 124 20.81 -1.89 18.60
C HIS A 124 21.89 -1.07 17.87
N HIS A 125 22.05 -1.25 16.55
CA HIS A 125 23.04 -0.52 15.75
C HIS A 125 22.81 1.00 15.72
N SER A 126 21.57 1.48 15.91
CA SER A 126 21.29 2.93 16.00
C SER A 126 22.00 3.63 17.17
N HIS A 127 22.48 2.88 18.18
CA HIS A 127 23.28 3.42 19.28
C HIS A 127 24.79 3.54 18.97
N TYR A 128 25.27 2.92 17.89
CA TYR A 128 26.69 2.83 17.55
C TYR A 128 27.08 3.65 16.31
N LEU A 129 26.11 4.03 15.48
CA LEU A 129 26.35 4.85 14.30
C LEU A 129 26.52 6.34 14.70
N PRO A 130 27.70 6.96 14.50
CA PRO A 130 27.82 8.40 14.60
C PRO A 130 26.99 9.06 13.48
N ALA A 131 26.43 10.24 13.75
CA ALA A 131 25.42 10.89 12.90
C ALA A 131 25.88 11.22 11.45
N GLU A 132 27.17 11.09 11.15
CA GLU A 132 27.76 11.45 9.85
C GLU A 132 28.46 10.28 9.12
N GLU A 133 28.52 9.07 9.67
CA GLU A 133 29.04 7.91 8.93
C GLU A 133 28.02 7.41 7.90
N VAL A 134 28.03 8.09 6.75
CA VAL A 134 27.65 7.46 5.48
C VAL A 134 28.51 6.21 5.31
N PHE A 135 27.88 5.08 5.03
CA PHE A 135 28.57 3.86 4.60
C PHE A 135 29.28 4.13 3.26
N THR A 136 30.48 4.70 3.32
CA THR A 136 31.36 4.81 2.16
C THR A 136 32.02 3.45 1.95
N PRO A 137 31.81 2.77 0.80
CA PRO A 137 32.57 1.56 0.51
C PRO A 137 34.06 1.90 0.51
N LEU A 138 34.86 1.07 1.17
CA LEU A 138 36.29 1.32 1.40
C LEU A 138 37.02 1.59 0.06
N PRO A 139 37.71 2.73 -0.09
CA PRO A 139 38.40 3.08 -1.33
C PRO A 139 39.59 2.13 -1.54
N GLY A 140 39.39 1.12 -2.38
CA GLY A 140 40.35 0.03 -2.61
C GLY A 140 39.70 -1.32 -2.90
N VAL A 141 38.43 -1.52 -2.53
CA VAL A 141 37.65 -2.68 -2.98
C VAL A 141 37.15 -2.41 -4.39
N SER A 142 38.04 -2.56 -5.37
CA SER A 142 37.69 -2.47 -6.78
C SER A 142 36.65 -3.54 -7.11
N CYS A 143 35.46 -3.10 -7.54
CA CYS A 143 34.42 -3.89 -8.21
C CYS A 143 34.42 -5.39 -7.86
N LEU A 144 33.59 -5.79 -6.90
CA LEU A 144 33.07 -7.15 -6.92
C LEU A 144 32.50 -7.37 -8.32
N LYS A 145 33.11 -8.26 -9.08
CA LYS A 145 32.63 -8.61 -10.41
C LYS A 145 31.20 -9.08 -10.26
N THR A 146 30.33 -8.67 -11.19
CA THR A 146 28.95 -9.14 -11.30
C THR A 146 28.86 -10.67 -11.25
N ASP A 147 29.89 -11.35 -11.74
CA ASP A 147 30.11 -12.80 -11.66
C ASP A 147 29.95 -13.38 -10.23
N SER A 148 30.39 -12.67 -9.18
CA SER A 148 30.33 -13.15 -7.79
C SER A 148 28.93 -13.07 -7.18
N ILE A 149 28.11 -12.09 -7.60
CA ILE A 149 26.71 -11.97 -7.17
C ILE A 149 25.84 -12.93 -7.99
N SER A 150 26.11 -13.07 -9.29
CA SER A 150 25.50 -14.14 -10.10
C SER A 150 25.80 -15.52 -9.52
N TRP A 151 27.04 -15.79 -9.08
CA TRP A 151 27.42 -17.03 -8.41
C TRP A 151 26.70 -17.26 -7.07
N LEU A 152 26.45 -16.20 -6.30
CA LEU A 152 25.68 -16.27 -5.05
C LEU A 152 24.19 -16.51 -5.32
N MET A 153 23.60 -15.86 -6.34
CA MET A 153 22.21 -16.10 -6.72
C MET A 153 22.01 -17.48 -7.35
N GLU A 154 22.95 -17.96 -8.17
CA GLU A 154 22.91 -19.30 -8.76
C GLU A 154 23.09 -20.39 -7.69
N LYS A 155 24.02 -20.21 -6.75
CA LYS A 155 24.18 -21.12 -5.62
C LYS A 155 23.07 -21.07 -4.59
N ASP A 156 22.58 -19.91 -4.16
CA ASP A 156 21.46 -19.87 -3.21
C ASP A 156 20.18 -20.42 -3.86
N HIS A 157 20.00 -20.26 -5.18
CA HIS A 157 18.89 -20.88 -5.88
C HIS A 157 19.03 -22.42 -5.94
N ASP A 158 20.24 -22.95 -6.16
CA ASP A 158 20.53 -24.40 -6.09
C ASP A 158 20.50 -24.96 -4.65
N ILE A 159 20.90 -24.19 -3.65
CA ILE A 159 20.92 -24.60 -2.23
C ILE A 159 19.50 -24.59 -1.64
N LEU A 160 18.65 -23.63 -2.03
CA LEU A 160 17.22 -23.64 -1.73
C LEU A 160 16.43 -24.74 -2.47
N LEU A 161 17.00 -25.35 -3.52
CA LEU A 161 16.44 -26.50 -4.24
C LEU A 161 17.12 -27.84 -3.88
N GLY A 162 18.28 -27.79 -3.20
CA GLY A 162 19.24 -28.90 -3.13
C GLY A 162 18.98 -29.98 -2.08
N ASN A 163 17.85 -29.96 -1.37
CA ASN A 163 17.53 -31.00 -0.38
C ASN A 163 16.09 -31.53 -0.50
N PRO A 164 15.82 -32.46 -1.43
CA PRO A 164 14.49 -33.03 -1.67
C PRO A 164 13.96 -33.94 -0.54
N SER A 165 14.54 -33.87 0.67
CA SER A 165 14.14 -34.66 1.84
C SER A 165 13.69 -33.83 3.05
N ALA A 166 13.69 -32.50 2.94
CA ALA A 166 13.21 -31.60 4.00
C ALA A 166 11.75 -31.16 3.73
N PRO A 167 10.75 -31.58 4.54
CA PRO A 167 9.31 -31.30 4.31
C PRO A 167 8.90 -29.85 4.61
N PHE A 168 9.84 -28.90 4.65
CA PHE A 168 9.63 -27.52 5.07
C PHE A 168 9.65 -26.50 3.92
N HIS A 169 10.00 -26.91 2.70
CA HIS A 169 9.93 -26.03 1.52
C HIS A 169 8.50 -25.75 1.05
N GLU A 170 7.48 -26.41 1.61
CA GLU A 170 6.13 -26.44 1.03
C GLU A 170 5.27 -25.17 1.22
N ARG A 171 5.71 -24.16 2.00
CA ARG A 171 4.83 -23.06 2.43
C ARG A 171 5.32 -21.63 2.17
N ALA A 172 6.53 -21.41 1.67
CA ALA A 172 6.96 -20.08 1.25
C ALA A 172 6.28 -19.71 -0.09
N ARG A 173 5.23 -18.88 -0.05
CA ARG A 173 4.35 -18.58 -1.20
C ARG A 173 4.47 -17.14 -1.69
N GLY A 174 5.30 -16.93 -2.72
CA GLY A 174 5.19 -15.76 -3.62
C GLY A 174 5.91 -14.51 -3.14
N GLY A 175 6.38 -13.70 -4.09
CA GLY A 175 7.21 -12.51 -3.83
C GLY A 175 8.63 -12.84 -3.32
N GLY A 176 8.79 -14.02 -2.73
CA GLY A 176 9.93 -14.42 -1.92
C GLY A 176 9.69 -14.09 -0.44
N PRO A 177 10.20 -14.94 0.48
CA PRO A 177 10.29 -14.63 1.91
C PRO A 177 10.77 -13.22 2.26
N LEU A 178 11.53 -12.58 1.38
CA LEU A 178 12.02 -11.21 1.56
C LEU A 178 10.90 -10.15 1.53
N LEU A 179 9.88 -10.29 0.66
CA LEU A 179 8.75 -9.36 0.65
C LEU A 179 7.81 -9.60 1.85
N GLU A 180 7.66 -10.86 2.26
CA GLU A 180 6.97 -11.25 3.49
C GLU A 180 7.69 -10.68 4.72
N LEU A 181 9.02 -10.77 4.77
CA LEU A 181 9.87 -10.19 5.83
C LEU A 181 9.68 -8.67 5.96
N TYR A 182 9.69 -7.92 4.85
CA TYR A 182 9.49 -6.47 4.91
C TYR A 182 8.06 -6.09 5.29
N SER A 183 7.06 -6.86 4.84
CA SER A 183 5.65 -6.60 5.18
C SER A 183 5.39 -6.91 6.66
N ALA A 184 5.76 -8.11 7.13
CA ALA A 184 5.63 -8.52 8.53
C ALA A 184 6.50 -7.65 9.47
N GLY A 185 7.62 -7.11 9.00
CA GLY A 185 8.43 -6.15 9.74
C GLY A 185 7.77 -4.79 9.87
N LEU A 186 7.18 -4.28 8.79
CA LEU A 186 6.41 -3.05 8.85
C LEU A 186 5.19 -3.20 9.77
N GLU A 187 4.43 -4.30 9.64
CA GLU A 187 3.30 -4.64 10.52
C GLU A 187 3.73 -4.71 11.98
N ALA A 188 4.79 -5.47 12.31
CA ALA A 188 5.28 -5.60 13.68
C ALA A 188 5.79 -4.27 14.30
N ILE A 189 6.19 -3.29 13.47
CA ILE A 189 6.52 -1.93 13.91
C ILE A 189 5.24 -1.12 14.19
N LEU A 190 4.23 -1.24 13.32
CA LEU A 190 3.00 -0.44 13.36
C LEU A 190 1.94 -0.99 14.33
N GLU A 191 2.05 -2.26 14.73
CA GLU A 191 1.24 -2.90 15.79
C GLU A 191 1.47 -2.26 17.18
N ASP A 192 2.65 -1.66 17.41
CA ASP A 192 2.97 -1.04 18.71
C ASP A 192 2.25 0.32 18.88
N ASN A 193 1.08 0.27 19.49
CA ASN A 193 0.24 1.44 19.77
C ASN A 193 0.89 2.47 20.72
N GLY A 194 2.03 2.15 21.36
CA GLY A 194 2.82 3.15 22.08
C GLY A 194 3.57 4.12 21.16
N PHE A 195 3.79 3.73 19.90
CA PHE A 195 4.53 4.50 18.88
C PHE A 195 3.64 4.91 17.70
N TRP A 196 2.51 4.23 17.47
CA TRP A 196 1.67 4.44 16.28
C TRP A 196 0.18 4.46 16.57
N GLY A 197 -0.45 5.61 16.31
CA GLY A 197 -1.87 5.86 16.54
C GLY A 197 -2.65 5.89 15.23
N MET A 198 -3.96 5.67 15.29
CA MET A 198 -4.84 5.80 14.13
C MET A 198 -5.29 7.26 13.93
N ARG A 199 -5.28 7.72 12.68
CA ARG A 199 -5.96 8.94 12.21
C ARG A 199 -6.73 8.55 10.94
N GLY A 200 -8.05 8.51 11.04
CA GLY A 200 -8.90 7.89 10.02
C GLY A 200 -8.49 6.42 9.81
N GLN A 201 -8.29 6.04 8.56
CA GLN A 201 -7.83 4.69 8.17
C GLN A 201 -6.32 4.47 8.27
N TYR A 202 -5.52 5.49 8.63
CA TYR A 202 -4.06 5.43 8.57
C TYR A 202 -3.36 5.47 9.93
N LYS A 203 -2.18 4.85 10.03
CA LYS A 203 -1.25 4.94 11.16
C LYS A 203 -0.35 6.17 11.03
N VAL A 204 -0.22 6.94 12.11
CA VAL A 204 0.71 8.07 12.27
C VAL A 204 1.56 7.90 13.53
N PRO A 205 2.74 8.54 13.63
CA PRO A 205 3.53 8.55 14.86
C PRO A 205 2.74 9.06 16.08
N VAL A 206 2.84 8.36 17.20
CA VAL A 206 2.58 8.90 18.53
C VAL A 206 3.90 9.43 19.05
N LEU A 207 4.01 10.76 19.12
CA LEU A 207 5.23 11.43 19.56
C LEU A 207 5.23 11.58 21.08
N TRP A 208 6.43 11.50 21.67
CA TRP A 208 6.57 11.65 23.11
C TRP A 208 6.29 13.11 23.53
N PRO A 209 5.53 13.38 24.62
CA PRO A 209 5.21 14.75 25.02
C PRO A 209 6.41 15.60 25.43
N ASP A 210 7.46 14.96 25.95
CA ASP A 210 8.69 15.63 26.41
C ASP A 210 9.68 15.84 25.25
N ALA A 211 10.34 17.00 25.22
CA ALA A 211 11.38 17.34 24.23
C ALA A 211 12.63 16.42 24.23
N HIS A 212 12.70 15.48 25.18
CA HIS A 212 13.78 14.50 25.31
C HIS A 212 13.22 13.07 25.26
N PRO A 213 12.73 12.60 24.09
CA PRO A 213 12.26 11.24 23.92
C PRO A 213 13.40 10.26 24.19
N SER A 214 13.08 9.15 24.87
CA SER A 214 14.09 8.16 25.26
C SER A 214 14.91 7.65 24.05
N PRO A 215 16.19 7.27 24.23
CA PRO A 215 17.00 6.73 23.14
C PRO A 215 16.35 5.51 22.45
N LYS A 216 15.59 4.70 23.21
CA LYS A 216 14.78 3.59 22.69
C LYS A 216 13.65 4.05 21.76
N HIS A 217 13.08 5.23 22.02
CA HIS A 217 12.05 5.83 21.16
C HIS A 217 12.63 6.23 19.80
N GLN A 218 13.72 7.00 19.83
CA GLN A 218 14.45 7.43 18.63
C GLN A 218 14.94 6.23 17.81
N ALA A 219 15.57 5.24 18.45
CA ALA A 219 15.99 3.98 17.81
C ALA A 219 14.82 3.25 17.11
N THR A 220 13.62 3.30 17.69
CA THR A 220 12.43 2.65 17.11
C THR A 220 11.92 3.40 15.90
N PHE A 221 11.83 4.72 15.96
CA PHE A 221 11.44 5.54 14.81
C PHE A 221 12.46 5.48 13.67
N TRP A 222 13.77 5.45 13.98
CA TRP A 222 14.82 5.23 13.00
C TRP A 222 14.69 3.88 12.28
N ALA A 223 14.49 2.80 13.04
CA ALA A 223 14.23 1.47 12.47
C ALA A 223 12.96 1.47 11.61
N ALA A 224 11.89 2.16 12.04
CA ALA A 224 10.65 2.29 11.28
C ALA A 224 10.82 3.04 9.96
N GLY A 225 11.54 4.16 9.94
CA GLY A 225 11.86 4.89 8.71
C GLY A 225 12.64 4.02 7.72
N ARG A 226 13.63 3.29 8.24
CA ARG A 226 14.46 2.34 7.47
C ARG A 226 13.65 1.17 6.90
N PHE A 227 12.76 0.56 7.68
CA PHE A 227 11.85 -0.48 7.18
C PHE A 227 10.83 0.04 6.18
N THR A 228 10.30 1.24 6.40
CA THR A 228 9.31 1.85 5.48
C THR A 228 9.89 2.01 4.09
N VAL A 229 11.06 2.65 3.96
CA VAL A 229 11.70 2.87 2.66
C VAL A 229 12.15 1.57 1.99
N LEU A 230 12.64 0.59 2.76
CA LEU A 230 12.96 -0.74 2.24
C LEU A 230 11.70 -1.44 1.70
N SER A 231 10.56 -1.33 2.39
CA SER A 231 9.30 -1.89 1.91
C SER A 231 8.84 -1.24 0.61
N ILE A 232 8.94 0.09 0.47
CA ILE A 232 8.59 0.81 -0.78
C ILE A 232 9.48 0.33 -1.93
N ILE A 233 10.79 0.26 -1.71
CA ILE A 233 11.78 -0.12 -2.73
C ILE A 233 11.59 -1.58 -3.17
N HIS A 234 11.65 -2.53 -2.23
CA HIS A 234 11.63 -3.96 -2.56
C HIS A 234 10.26 -4.43 -3.05
N ARG A 235 9.17 -3.79 -2.62
CA ARG A 235 7.82 -4.05 -3.15
C ARG A 235 7.52 -3.26 -4.43
N HIS A 236 8.55 -2.79 -5.14
CA HIS A 236 8.44 -2.12 -6.45
C HIS A 236 7.50 -0.89 -6.45
N GLY A 237 7.69 0.00 -5.48
CA GLY A 237 6.96 1.27 -5.35
C GLY A 237 5.54 1.12 -4.81
N ILE A 238 5.29 0.12 -3.98
CA ILE A 238 3.99 -0.08 -3.30
C ILE A 238 3.90 0.76 -2.03
N ALA A 239 2.69 1.22 -1.70
CA ALA A 239 2.46 2.01 -0.49
C ALA A 239 2.77 1.17 0.78
N PRO A 240 3.45 1.75 1.78
CA PRO A 240 3.74 1.09 3.04
C PRO A 240 2.50 1.16 3.97
N LEU A 241 1.39 0.56 3.52
CA LEU A 241 0.15 0.54 4.30
C LEU A 241 0.36 -0.15 5.65
N PRO A 242 -0.32 0.29 6.72
CA PRO A 242 -1.28 1.40 6.79
C PRO A 242 -0.68 2.80 7.11
N ILE A 243 0.60 3.09 6.85
CA ILE A 243 1.17 4.44 7.16
C ILE A 243 0.40 5.55 6.42
N SER A 244 0.23 6.71 7.07
CA SER A 244 -0.42 7.88 6.46
C SER A 244 0.36 8.43 5.25
N PRO A 245 -0.30 8.67 4.10
CA PRO A 245 0.36 9.29 2.94
C PRO A 245 0.82 10.71 3.25
N PHE A 246 0.07 11.46 4.07
CA PHE A 246 0.45 12.80 4.51
C PHE A 246 1.73 12.77 5.34
N PHE A 247 1.92 11.73 6.15
CA PHE A 247 3.15 11.54 6.92
C PHE A 247 4.35 11.28 6.01
N LEU A 248 4.21 10.46 4.97
CA LEU A 248 5.29 10.26 4.00
C LEU A 248 5.63 11.54 3.24
N ILE A 249 4.63 12.29 2.77
CA ILE A 249 4.84 13.59 2.10
C ILE A 249 5.65 14.53 3.01
N PHE A 250 5.32 14.57 4.31
CA PHE A 250 6.07 15.31 5.32
C PHE A 250 7.49 14.76 5.55
N VAL A 251 7.73 13.44 5.54
CA VAL A 251 9.08 12.86 5.65
C VAL A 251 9.96 13.22 4.44
N PHE A 252 9.38 13.27 3.24
CA PHE A 252 10.07 13.66 2.02
C PHE A 252 10.41 15.16 1.96
N TYR A 253 9.53 16.08 2.43
CA TYR A 253 9.65 17.54 2.21
C TYR A 253 9.69 18.40 3.47
N GLY A 254 9.57 17.79 4.65
CA GLY A 254 9.21 18.51 5.86
C GLY A 254 7.89 19.25 5.70
N LYS A 255 7.77 20.34 6.47
CA LYS A 255 6.60 21.21 6.56
C LYS A 255 6.04 21.72 5.24
N ALA A 256 6.91 22.00 4.25
CA ALA A 256 6.47 22.48 2.94
C ALA A 256 5.59 21.47 2.19
N GLY A 257 5.78 20.17 2.45
CA GLY A 257 4.96 19.09 1.87
C GLY A 257 3.50 19.12 2.31
N LEU A 258 3.18 19.74 3.46
CA LEU A 258 1.82 19.81 3.99
C LEU A 258 1.01 21.00 3.44
N CYS A 259 1.57 21.82 2.55
CA CYS A 259 0.84 22.88 1.83
C CYS A 259 -0.07 22.31 0.73
N LEU A 260 -0.99 21.41 1.12
CA LEU A 260 -1.86 20.63 0.24
C LEU A 260 -3.21 21.32 0.03
N SER A 261 -3.78 21.17 -1.16
CA SER A 261 -5.17 21.58 -1.45
C SER A 261 -6.18 20.62 -0.81
N LEU A 262 -7.37 21.13 -0.46
CA LEU A 262 -8.48 20.32 0.06
C LEU A 262 -8.80 19.12 -0.85
N ASP A 263 -8.90 19.33 -2.16
CA ASP A 263 -9.19 18.29 -3.16
C ASP A 263 -8.21 17.11 -3.08
N PHE A 264 -6.91 17.40 -2.93
CA PHE A 264 -5.85 16.39 -2.81
C PHE A 264 -5.96 15.63 -1.49
N ILE A 265 -6.31 16.31 -0.38
CA ILE A 265 -6.54 15.66 0.90
C ILE A 265 -7.77 14.75 0.81
N GLN A 266 -8.90 15.24 0.29
CA GLN A 266 -10.14 14.48 0.10
C GLN A 266 -9.95 13.26 -0.82
N HIS A 267 -9.07 13.36 -1.83
CA HIS A 267 -8.77 12.29 -2.77
C HIS A 267 -7.99 11.13 -2.14
N LEU A 268 -7.10 11.41 -1.18
CA LEU A 268 -6.35 10.38 -0.45
C LEU A 268 -7.05 9.92 0.84
N ASP A 269 -7.76 10.82 1.51
CA ASP A 269 -8.49 10.59 2.74
C ASP A 269 -9.76 11.47 2.78
N PRO A 270 -10.91 10.95 2.30
CA PRO A 270 -12.18 11.67 2.30
C PRO A 270 -12.64 12.08 3.71
N GLU A 271 -12.28 11.33 4.75
CA GLU A 271 -12.66 11.62 6.13
C GLU A 271 -11.91 12.85 6.65
N MET A 272 -10.59 12.86 6.53
CA MET A 272 -9.76 14.01 6.93
C MET A 272 -10.04 15.24 6.08
N GLY A 273 -10.27 15.05 4.78
CA GLY A 273 -10.70 16.13 3.90
C GLY A 273 -12.08 16.70 4.28
N GLY A 274 -13.02 15.84 4.69
CA GLY A 274 -14.31 16.26 5.25
C GLY A 274 -14.15 17.07 6.54
N ARG A 275 -13.29 16.61 7.46
CA ARG A 275 -12.97 17.31 8.73
C ARG A 275 -12.31 18.68 8.49
N LEU A 276 -11.45 18.82 7.48
CA LEU A 276 -10.75 20.07 7.17
C LEU A 276 -11.55 21.07 6.32
N SER A 277 -12.58 20.61 5.61
CA SER A 277 -13.43 21.44 4.74
C SER A 277 -13.92 22.76 5.37
N PRO A 278 -14.34 22.83 6.66
CA PRO A 278 -14.75 24.08 7.28
C PRO A 278 -13.62 25.13 7.36
N TRP A 279 -12.36 24.71 7.53
CA TRP A 279 -11.23 25.63 7.55
C TRP A 279 -10.90 26.17 6.17
N PHE A 280 -10.85 25.30 5.15
CA PHE A 280 -10.60 25.71 3.76
C PHE A 280 -11.73 26.60 3.20
N SER A 281 -12.93 26.54 3.78
CA SER A 281 -14.05 27.42 3.46
C SER A 281 -14.06 28.75 4.24
N PHE A 282 -13.19 28.92 5.23
CA PHE A 282 -13.17 30.05 6.16
C PHE A 282 -12.00 30.97 5.83
N GLY A 283 -12.29 32.10 5.19
CA GLY A 283 -11.27 33.04 4.72
C GLY A 283 -10.52 33.75 5.85
N TYR A 284 -9.38 34.36 5.52
CA TYR A 284 -8.58 35.14 6.47
C TYR A 284 -9.31 36.40 6.98
N GLN A 285 -10.24 36.95 6.18
CA GLN A 285 -11.09 38.09 6.55
C GLN A 285 -12.27 37.68 7.44
N ASP A 286 -12.64 36.41 7.47
CA ASP A 286 -13.78 35.94 8.24
C ASP A 286 -13.48 35.96 9.74
N ALA A 287 -14.51 36.24 10.53
CA ALA A 287 -14.45 36.30 11.99
C ALA A 287 -15.71 35.67 12.58
N ILE A 288 -15.56 34.98 13.71
CA ILE A 288 -16.65 34.29 14.42
C ILE A 288 -17.04 35.12 15.65
N ASP A 289 -18.34 35.29 15.94
CA ASP A 289 -18.76 35.93 17.19
C ASP A 289 -18.24 35.15 18.41
N HIS A 290 -17.64 35.86 19.37
CA HIS A 290 -17.09 35.33 20.62
C HIS A 290 -18.03 34.36 21.34
N LYS A 291 -19.35 34.58 21.27
CA LYS A 291 -20.36 33.71 21.91
C LYS A 291 -20.58 32.39 21.18
N SER A 292 -20.22 32.32 19.90
CA SER A 292 -20.45 31.18 19.00
C SER A 292 -19.18 30.37 18.69
N VAL A 293 -17.99 30.91 18.99
CA VAL A 293 -16.70 30.34 18.56
C VAL A 293 -16.52 28.88 18.98
N ALA A 294 -16.91 28.50 20.20
CA ALA A 294 -16.80 27.13 20.69
C ALA A 294 -17.73 26.12 19.99
N CYS A 295 -18.81 26.59 19.34
CA CYS A 295 -19.76 25.74 18.62
C CYS A 295 -19.62 25.85 17.08
N HIS A 296 -18.85 26.82 16.59
CA HIS A 296 -18.59 26.97 15.16
C HIS A 296 -17.65 25.85 14.68
N PRO A 297 -17.87 25.23 13.51
CA PRO A 297 -17.06 24.09 13.05
C PRO A 297 -15.55 24.35 13.05
N VAL A 298 -15.12 25.55 12.66
CA VAL A 298 -13.70 25.95 12.73
C VAL A 298 -13.18 26.05 14.17
N GLY A 299 -13.97 26.58 15.10
CA GLY A 299 -13.55 26.67 16.50
C GLY A 299 -13.48 25.30 17.18
N VAL A 300 -14.38 24.37 16.82
CA VAL A 300 -14.30 22.97 17.23
C VAL A 300 -12.96 22.35 16.78
N LEU A 301 -12.56 22.55 15.51
CA LEU A 301 -11.28 22.04 14.98
C LEU A 301 -10.06 22.57 15.76
N PHE A 302 -10.06 23.83 16.17
CA PHE A 302 -8.95 24.42 16.93
C PHE A 302 -9.01 24.20 18.44
N SER A 303 -10.15 23.77 18.99
CA SER A 303 -10.31 23.52 20.44
C SER A 303 -9.42 22.39 20.97
N GLU A 304 -8.99 21.48 20.10
CA GLU A 304 -8.02 20.42 20.41
C GLU A 304 -6.56 20.93 20.44
N ILE A 305 -6.29 22.12 19.89
CA ILE A 305 -4.94 22.66 19.64
C ILE A 305 -4.63 23.84 20.57
N TYR A 306 -5.58 24.76 20.73
CA TYR A 306 -5.39 26.01 21.46
C TYR A 306 -6.32 26.12 22.66
N PRO A 307 -5.83 26.56 23.84
CA PRO A 307 -6.67 26.76 25.02
C PRO A 307 -7.62 27.97 24.88
N THR A 308 -7.34 28.89 23.95
CA THR A 308 -8.18 30.06 23.64
C THR A 308 -8.36 30.22 22.14
N LEU A 309 -9.54 30.71 21.73
CA LEU A 309 -9.95 30.82 20.32
C LEU A 309 -10.12 32.29 19.85
N GLU A 310 -9.56 33.25 20.59
CA GLU A 310 -9.70 34.69 20.32
C GLU A 310 -9.11 35.12 18.96
N PHE A 311 -8.16 34.35 18.42
CA PHE A 311 -7.61 34.56 17.08
C PHE A 311 -8.63 34.28 15.96
N LEU A 312 -9.73 33.57 16.24
CA LEU A 312 -10.81 33.32 15.29
C LEU A 312 -11.92 34.38 15.34
N THR A 313 -11.93 35.28 16.33
CA THR A 313 -12.99 36.29 16.50
C THR A 313 -12.65 37.63 15.85
N HIS A 314 -11.52 37.68 15.15
CA HIS A 314 -11.00 38.84 14.42
C HIS A 314 -10.49 38.42 13.04
N SER A 315 -10.48 39.35 12.08
CA SER A 315 -9.79 39.17 10.80
C SER A 315 -8.29 38.98 11.02
N ARG A 316 -7.68 38.03 10.33
CA ARG A 316 -6.25 37.71 10.39
C ARG A 316 -5.53 38.25 9.15
N THR A 317 -4.21 38.39 9.23
CA THR A 317 -3.36 38.51 8.03
C THR A 317 -3.37 37.20 7.23
N VAL A 318 -2.90 37.27 5.98
CA VAL A 318 -2.74 36.07 5.12
C VAL A 318 -1.73 35.11 5.74
N GLU A 319 -0.66 35.68 6.31
CA GLU A 319 0.46 34.98 6.93
C GLU A 319 0.03 34.23 8.20
N GLU A 320 -0.69 34.90 9.11
CA GLU A 320 -1.27 34.29 10.31
C GLU A 320 -2.27 33.18 9.94
N HIS A 321 -3.16 33.45 8.97
CA HIS A 321 -4.10 32.45 8.50
C HIS A 321 -3.37 31.23 7.92
N GLY A 322 -2.34 31.42 7.09
CA GLY A 322 -1.49 30.34 6.60
C GLY A 322 -0.82 29.54 7.72
N GLN A 323 -0.31 30.22 8.77
CA GLN A 323 0.31 29.58 9.92
C GLN A 323 -0.68 28.75 10.76
N PHE A 324 -1.86 29.30 11.07
CA PHE A 324 -2.92 28.56 11.79
C PHE A 324 -3.39 27.35 10.98
N GLY A 325 -3.58 27.50 9.66
CA GLY A 325 -3.97 26.40 8.79
C GLY A 325 -2.93 25.29 8.73
N LEU A 326 -1.64 25.65 8.74
CA LEU A 326 -0.55 24.67 8.76
C LEU A 326 -0.47 23.92 10.09
N THR A 327 -0.61 24.60 11.24
CA THR A 327 -0.72 23.95 12.55
C THR A 327 -1.93 23.00 12.62
N LEU A 328 -3.07 23.40 12.05
CA LEU A 328 -4.26 22.56 11.96
C LEU A 328 -4.03 21.32 11.08
N LEU A 329 -3.35 21.47 9.93
CA LEU A 329 -3.00 20.36 9.04
C LEU A 329 -2.05 19.37 9.72
N PHE A 330 -1.03 19.87 10.44
CA PHE A 330 -0.18 19.04 11.30
C PHE A 330 -1.02 18.23 12.30
N HIS A 331 -1.92 18.89 13.05
CA HIS A 331 -2.73 18.23 14.08
C HIS A 331 -3.70 17.20 13.50
N VAL A 332 -4.47 17.56 12.47
CA VAL A 332 -5.53 16.70 11.92
C VAL A 332 -4.93 15.54 11.11
N LEU A 333 -3.93 15.78 10.27
CA LEU A 333 -3.37 14.76 9.37
C LEU A 333 -2.29 13.89 10.03
N LEU A 334 -1.49 14.47 10.93
CA LEU A 334 -0.33 13.79 11.52
C LEU A 334 -0.45 13.55 13.04
N GLY A 335 -1.38 14.22 13.72
CA GLY A 335 -1.66 14.00 15.15
C GLY A 335 -0.78 14.77 16.14
N PHE A 336 0.07 15.70 15.66
CA PHE A 336 0.96 16.54 16.45
C PHE A 336 0.93 17.98 15.91
N THR A 337 1.39 18.98 16.68
CA THR A 337 1.19 20.41 16.33
C THR A 337 2.43 21.12 15.78
N HIS A 338 3.60 20.50 15.82
CA HIS A 338 4.88 21.13 15.50
C HIS A 338 5.82 20.21 14.72
N GLU A 339 6.67 20.79 13.87
CA GLU A 339 7.50 20.05 12.91
C GLU A 339 8.76 19.42 13.53
N HIS A 340 9.25 19.97 14.64
CA HIS A 340 10.52 19.59 15.25
C HIS A 340 10.32 18.61 16.40
N HIS A 341 10.56 17.32 16.13
CA HIS A 341 10.62 16.26 17.13
C HIS A 341 11.81 15.34 16.82
N ASN A 342 12.59 14.97 17.83
CA ASN A 342 13.75 14.09 17.66
C ASN A 342 13.37 12.70 17.12
N GLU A 343 12.13 12.25 17.38
CA GLU A 343 11.57 11.00 16.83
C GLU A 343 11.28 11.10 15.33
N ILE A 344 10.69 12.22 14.90
CA ILE A 344 10.47 12.53 13.49
C ILE A 344 11.80 12.64 12.75
N GLU A 345 12.78 13.30 13.36
CA GLU A 345 14.12 13.37 12.80
C GLU A 345 14.76 11.98 12.70
N ALA A 346 14.70 11.17 13.75
CA ALA A 346 15.20 9.79 13.74
C ALA A 346 14.55 8.95 12.63
N TYR A 347 13.22 9.05 12.45
CA TYR A 347 12.52 8.42 11.34
C TYR A 347 13.03 8.90 9.98
N CYS A 348 13.16 10.21 9.79
CA CYS A 348 13.68 10.80 8.56
C CYS A 348 15.13 10.38 8.28
N GLN A 349 15.97 10.28 9.30
CA GLN A 349 17.35 9.80 9.20
C GLN A 349 17.39 8.32 8.78
N GLY A 350 16.59 7.46 9.41
CA GLY A 350 16.48 6.04 9.04
C GLY A 350 15.98 5.83 7.61
N PHE A 351 14.97 6.61 7.19
CA PHE A 351 14.42 6.61 5.84
C PHE A 351 15.46 7.07 4.79
N ARG A 352 16.12 8.21 5.04
CA ARG A 352 17.12 8.78 4.10
C ARG A 352 18.42 7.97 4.07
N GLY A 353 18.78 7.29 5.16
CA GLY A 353 20.00 6.49 5.27
C GLY A 353 20.06 5.35 4.25
N VAL A 354 18.93 4.71 3.95
CA VAL A 354 18.85 3.66 2.91
C VAL A 354 19.11 4.25 1.53
N ILE A 355 18.47 5.37 1.20
CA ILE A 355 18.54 5.98 -0.14
C ILE A 355 19.95 6.52 -0.42
N LYS A 356 20.62 7.09 0.59
CA LYS A 356 22.04 7.51 0.48
C LYS A 356 23.01 6.34 0.27
N GLY A 357 22.68 5.14 0.76
CA GLY A 357 23.52 3.93 0.58
C GLY A 357 23.21 3.17 -0.72
N ALA A 358 21.96 3.16 -1.16
CA ALA A 358 21.50 2.44 -2.34
C ALA A 358 21.60 3.24 -3.65
N MET A 359 21.97 4.52 -3.61
CA MET A 359 22.14 5.37 -4.78
C MET A 359 23.53 6.02 -4.74
N SER A 360 24.28 5.92 -5.83
CA SER A 360 25.47 6.76 -6.02
C SER A 360 25.06 8.24 -5.95
N GLN A 361 25.97 9.12 -5.50
CA GLN A 361 25.64 10.51 -5.12
C GLN A 361 25.01 11.35 -6.25
N GLU A 362 25.12 10.92 -7.51
CA GLU A 362 24.59 11.59 -8.70
C GLU A 362 23.11 11.23 -9.01
N LEU A 363 22.58 10.15 -8.43
CA LEU A 363 21.26 9.60 -8.76
C LEU A 363 20.27 9.61 -7.59
N ASP A 364 20.48 10.46 -6.58
CA ASP A 364 19.55 10.64 -5.45
C ASP A 364 18.14 11.06 -5.95
N PRO A 365 17.15 10.16 -5.96
CA PRO A 365 15.85 10.46 -6.55
C PRO A 365 15.01 11.32 -5.63
N ILE A 366 15.32 11.33 -4.32
CA ILE A 366 14.72 12.29 -3.40
C ILE A 366 15.21 13.70 -3.75
N LYS A 367 16.49 13.91 -4.13
CA LYS A 367 16.94 15.23 -4.61
C LYS A 367 16.30 15.62 -5.94
N SER A 368 16.14 14.68 -6.88
CA SER A 368 15.48 15.01 -8.15
C SER A 368 14.00 15.35 -7.98
N LEU A 369 13.32 14.64 -7.06
CA LEU A 369 11.97 14.99 -6.62
C LEU A 369 11.95 16.32 -5.85
N SER A 370 12.86 16.55 -4.89
CA SER A 370 12.78 17.62 -3.88
C SER A 370 12.77 19.05 -4.42
N GLY A 371 13.25 19.26 -5.66
CA GLY A 371 13.07 20.52 -6.38
C GLY A 371 11.61 20.84 -6.72
N HIS A 372 10.70 19.87 -6.61
CA HIS A 372 9.31 19.95 -7.03
C HIS A 372 8.37 19.24 -6.04
N LEU A 373 7.90 19.98 -5.02
CA LEU A 373 6.85 19.57 -4.07
C LEU A 373 5.68 18.80 -4.71
N SER A 374 5.22 19.26 -5.88
CA SER A 374 4.16 18.60 -6.64
C SER A 374 4.52 17.18 -7.08
N GLN A 375 5.77 16.91 -7.46
CA GLN A 375 6.18 15.59 -7.95
C GLN A 375 6.13 14.52 -6.86
N ALA A 376 6.43 14.84 -5.61
CA ALA A 376 6.34 13.85 -4.54
C ALA A 376 4.96 13.73 -3.90
N ALA A 377 4.19 14.83 -3.83
CA ALA A 377 2.76 14.70 -3.54
C ALA A 377 2.11 13.77 -4.59
N CYS A 378 2.42 13.96 -5.88
CA CYS A 378 2.02 13.04 -6.94
C CYS A 378 2.61 11.63 -6.79
N PHE A 379 3.88 11.46 -6.39
CA PHE A 379 4.47 10.13 -6.16
C PHE A 379 3.76 9.37 -5.05
N VAL A 380 3.58 9.99 -3.88
CA VAL A 380 2.89 9.38 -2.74
C VAL A 380 1.42 9.10 -3.10
N ALA A 381 0.73 10.02 -3.75
CA ALA A 381 -0.61 9.75 -4.27
C ALA A 381 -0.61 8.55 -5.23
N THR A 382 0.32 8.52 -6.20
CA THR A 382 0.42 7.44 -7.18
C THR A 382 0.63 6.07 -6.53
N ILE A 383 1.49 5.94 -5.50
CA ILE A 383 1.72 4.65 -4.83
C ILE A 383 0.54 4.21 -3.95
N TYR A 384 -0.23 5.14 -3.37
CA TYR A 384 -1.44 4.83 -2.59
C TYR A 384 -2.64 4.48 -3.48
N GLU A 385 -2.72 5.10 -4.67
CA GLU A 385 -3.81 4.92 -5.62
C GLU A 385 -3.71 3.65 -6.50
N ARG A 386 -2.71 2.79 -6.28
CA ARG A 386 -2.51 1.54 -7.05
C ARG A 386 -3.52 0.43 -6.75
N SER A 387 -4.62 0.71 -6.05
CA SER A 387 -5.70 -0.27 -5.91
C SER A 387 -6.23 -0.68 -7.28
N ILE A 388 -6.53 -1.97 -7.44
CA ILE A 388 -7.14 -2.47 -8.68
C ILE A 388 -8.53 -1.84 -8.81
N LYS A 389 -8.68 -0.93 -9.78
CA LYS A 389 -9.94 -0.23 -10.13
C LYS A 389 -10.62 -0.84 -11.37
N SER A 390 -9.87 -1.61 -12.16
CA SER A 390 -10.37 -2.36 -13.32
C SER A 390 -9.40 -3.50 -13.66
N LEU A 391 -9.80 -4.45 -14.51
CA LEU A 391 -9.00 -5.64 -14.82
C LEU A 391 -7.97 -5.40 -15.94
N GLU A 392 -8.18 -4.41 -16.82
CA GLU A 392 -7.34 -4.20 -18.01
C GLU A 392 -5.85 -4.00 -17.71
N PRO A 393 -5.44 -3.20 -16.69
CA PRO A 393 -4.02 -3.06 -16.34
C PRO A 393 -3.40 -4.40 -15.93
N LEU A 394 -4.14 -5.19 -15.15
CA LEU A 394 -3.70 -6.51 -14.69
C LEU A 394 -3.63 -7.53 -15.85
N LEU A 395 -4.66 -7.60 -16.67
CA LEU A 395 -4.69 -8.50 -17.83
C LEU A 395 -3.59 -8.17 -18.85
N SER A 396 -3.25 -6.87 -18.99
CA SER A 396 -2.15 -6.42 -19.85
C SER A 396 -0.75 -6.81 -19.34
N SER A 397 -0.59 -7.05 -18.03
CA SER A 397 0.68 -7.47 -17.43
C SER A 397 0.89 -8.99 -17.40
N LEU A 398 -0.15 -9.80 -17.64
CA LEU A 398 -0.04 -11.26 -17.63
C LEU A 398 0.82 -11.78 -18.80
N GLN A 399 1.89 -12.51 -18.48
CA GLN A 399 2.74 -13.20 -19.44
C GLN A 399 2.65 -14.71 -19.19
N PHE A 400 2.39 -15.50 -20.23
CA PHE A 400 2.23 -16.95 -20.13
C PHE A 400 3.39 -17.61 -20.88
N GLU A 401 4.25 -18.33 -20.15
CA GLU A 401 5.49 -18.91 -20.68
C GLU A 401 5.48 -20.42 -20.52
N PHE A 402 5.77 -21.15 -21.59
CA PHE A 402 5.76 -22.62 -21.59
C PHE A 402 7.19 -23.15 -21.63
N HIS A 403 7.60 -23.87 -20.58
CA HIS A 403 8.95 -24.43 -20.42
C HIS A 403 8.91 -25.96 -20.55
N GLY A 404 8.43 -26.45 -21.68
CA GLY A 404 8.39 -27.88 -22.03
C GLY A 404 8.72 -28.11 -23.50
N ASP A 405 8.71 -29.37 -23.94
CA ASP A 405 8.86 -29.68 -25.37
C ASP A 405 7.70 -29.07 -26.18
N THR A 406 8.02 -28.20 -27.13
CA THR A 406 7.03 -27.59 -28.03
C THR A 406 6.34 -28.59 -28.96
N ASN A 407 6.83 -29.84 -29.02
CA ASN A 407 6.18 -30.94 -29.71
C ASN A 407 5.13 -31.65 -28.84
N ASP A 408 5.08 -31.41 -27.53
CA ASP A 408 4.02 -31.91 -26.64
C ASP A 408 2.73 -31.10 -26.87
N CYS A 409 1.95 -31.57 -27.84
CA CYS A 409 0.67 -30.99 -28.19
C CYS A 409 -0.36 -31.04 -27.04
N ILE A 410 -0.23 -31.97 -26.10
CA ILE A 410 -1.15 -32.10 -24.95
C ILE A 410 -0.81 -31.02 -23.94
N ALA A 411 0.45 -30.92 -23.50
CA ALA A 411 0.89 -29.90 -22.55
C ALA A 411 0.67 -28.48 -23.09
N MET A 412 0.94 -28.23 -24.38
CA MET A 412 0.61 -26.95 -25.03
C MET A 412 -0.90 -26.66 -25.07
N THR A 413 -1.74 -27.68 -25.24
CA THR A 413 -3.21 -27.52 -25.21
C THR A 413 -3.68 -27.20 -23.79
N MET A 414 -3.14 -27.88 -22.78
CA MET A 414 -3.44 -27.61 -21.37
C MET A 414 -3.01 -26.20 -20.94
N ALA A 415 -1.83 -25.73 -21.34
CA ALA A 415 -1.38 -24.36 -21.07
C ALA A 415 -2.32 -23.30 -21.71
N LYS A 416 -2.84 -23.57 -22.92
CA LYS A 416 -3.85 -22.71 -23.58
C LYS A 416 -5.19 -22.73 -22.84
N LEU A 417 -5.67 -23.90 -22.43
CA LEU A 417 -6.90 -24.05 -21.64
C LEU A 417 -6.78 -23.34 -20.29
N PHE A 418 -5.65 -23.50 -19.60
CA PHE A 418 -5.35 -22.80 -18.36
C PHE A 418 -5.44 -21.29 -18.56
N ARG A 419 -4.76 -20.74 -19.58
CA ARG A 419 -4.81 -19.29 -19.87
C ARG A 419 -6.24 -18.79 -20.05
N LEU A 420 -7.07 -19.51 -20.81
CA LEU A 420 -8.48 -19.14 -21.03
C LEU A 420 -9.29 -19.20 -19.72
N ARG A 421 -9.16 -20.28 -18.95
CA ARG A 421 -9.87 -20.47 -17.67
C ARG A 421 -9.43 -19.49 -16.59
N PHE A 422 -8.15 -19.17 -16.54
CA PHE A 422 -7.54 -18.20 -15.62
C PHE A 422 -8.05 -16.78 -15.88
N VAL A 423 -8.11 -16.37 -17.16
CA VAL A 423 -8.69 -15.07 -17.54
C VAL A 423 -10.19 -15.03 -17.23
N ARG A 424 -10.95 -16.10 -17.54
CA ARG A 424 -12.37 -16.21 -17.12
C ARG A 424 -12.51 -16.09 -15.59
N TRP A 425 -11.67 -16.79 -14.83
CA TRP A 425 -11.69 -16.75 -13.36
C TRP A 425 -11.46 -15.33 -12.82
N LEU A 426 -10.51 -14.57 -13.40
CA LEU A 426 -10.27 -13.16 -13.05
C LEU A 426 -11.46 -12.23 -13.35
N HIS A 427 -12.34 -12.60 -14.30
CA HIS A 427 -13.53 -11.83 -14.67
C HIS A 427 -14.79 -12.15 -13.85
N GLY A 428 -14.82 -13.26 -13.09
CA GLY A 428 -16.00 -13.63 -12.29
C GLY A 428 -16.10 -12.85 -10.99
N HIS A 429 -17.31 -12.69 -10.47
CA HIS A 429 -17.57 -11.86 -9.29
C HIS A 429 -17.32 -12.63 -7.98
N GLY A 430 -16.92 -11.92 -6.93
CA GLY A 430 -16.84 -12.46 -5.58
C GLY A 430 -16.04 -13.76 -5.45
N HIS A 431 -16.48 -14.61 -4.52
CA HIS A 431 -15.99 -15.97 -4.37
C HIS A 431 -16.73 -16.91 -5.34
N PRO A 432 -16.08 -17.91 -5.96
CA PRO A 432 -16.79 -18.96 -6.68
C PRO A 432 -17.77 -19.69 -5.76
N ASP A 433 -18.99 -19.98 -6.22
CA ASP A 433 -20.01 -20.70 -5.42
C ASP A 433 -19.50 -22.07 -4.92
N SER A 434 -18.63 -22.69 -5.71
CA SER A 434 -17.86 -23.90 -5.38
C SER A 434 -16.90 -23.76 -4.20
N CYS A 435 -16.70 -22.56 -3.63
CA CYS A 435 -15.87 -22.28 -2.45
C CYS A 435 -16.68 -21.90 -1.20
N SER A 436 -18.00 -22.06 -1.22
CA SER A 436 -18.90 -21.67 -0.12
C SER A 436 -18.55 -22.30 1.24
N ASP A 437 -17.88 -23.45 1.27
CA ASP A 437 -17.38 -24.11 2.48
C ASP A 437 -16.09 -23.49 3.07
N MET A 438 -15.45 -22.54 2.38
CA MET A 438 -14.21 -21.87 2.81
C MET A 438 -14.45 -20.55 3.55
N PHE A 439 -15.69 -20.04 3.58
CA PHE A 439 -16.02 -18.68 4.01
C PHE A 439 -17.25 -18.66 4.93
N THR A 440 -17.42 -17.60 5.72
CA THR A 440 -18.72 -17.39 6.38
C THR A 440 -19.76 -16.91 5.36
N GLN A 441 -21.05 -17.12 5.65
CA GLN A 441 -22.14 -16.60 4.83
C GLN A 441 -22.07 -15.07 4.68
N GLU A 442 -21.63 -14.36 5.72
CA GLU A 442 -21.42 -12.91 5.72
C GLU A 442 -20.28 -12.50 4.77
N GLU A 443 -19.15 -13.23 4.74
CA GLU A 443 -18.04 -12.99 3.80
C GLU A 443 -18.48 -13.22 2.34
N LEU A 444 -19.27 -14.27 2.09
CA LEU A 444 -19.84 -14.57 0.77
C LEU A 444 -20.80 -13.46 0.30
N GLU A 445 -21.72 -13.03 1.17
CA GLU A 445 -22.70 -11.98 0.85
C GLU A 445 -22.04 -10.61 0.65
N LEU A 446 -21.07 -10.25 1.50
CA LEU A 446 -20.31 -8.99 1.40
C LEU A 446 -19.58 -8.83 0.06
N HIS A 447 -19.03 -9.93 -0.46
CA HIS A 447 -18.20 -9.90 -1.67
C HIS A 447 -18.90 -10.43 -2.94
N ARG A 448 -20.15 -10.92 -2.85
CA ARG A 448 -20.86 -11.59 -3.96
C ARG A 448 -20.83 -10.84 -5.29
N HIS A 449 -20.92 -9.52 -5.24
CA HIS A 449 -21.01 -8.64 -6.42
C HIS A 449 -19.73 -7.86 -6.70
N ASP A 450 -18.58 -8.25 -6.13
CA ASP A 450 -17.29 -7.60 -6.34
C ASP A 450 -16.57 -8.17 -7.58
N PRO A 451 -16.52 -7.45 -8.71
CA PRO A 451 -15.86 -7.92 -9.94
C PRO A 451 -14.33 -7.98 -9.85
N LEU A 452 -13.73 -7.46 -8.76
CA LEU A 452 -12.28 -7.33 -8.61
C LEU A 452 -11.72 -8.18 -7.46
N LEU A 453 -12.57 -8.91 -6.71
CA LEU A 453 -12.12 -9.72 -5.57
C LEU A 453 -11.03 -10.72 -5.97
N ARG A 454 -11.28 -11.51 -7.02
CA ARG A 454 -10.39 -12.59 -7.47
C ARG A 454 -9.04 -12.03 -7.93
N ALA A 455 -9.06 -10.91 -8.64
CA ALA A 455 -7.87 -10.15 -9.03
C ALA A 455 -7.09 -9.59 -7.83
N ARG A 456 -7.79 -9.01 -6.84
CA ARG A 456 -7.18 -8.50 -5.61
C ARG A 456 -6.54 -9.61 -4.80
N ASN A 457 -7.23 -10.73 -4.56
CA ASN A 457 -6.68 -11.90 -3.87
C ASN A 457 -5.43 -12.46 -4.58
N MET A 458 -5.46 -12.56 -5.92
CA MET A 458 -4.31 -13.02 -6.70
C MET A 458 -3.08 -12.14 -6.47
N VAL A 459 -3.22 -10.82 -6.65
CA VAL A 459 -2.13 -9.85 -6.47
C VAL A 459 -1.67 -9.82 -5.00
N GLU A 460 -2.60 -9.81 -4.05
CA GLU A 460 -2.30 -9.87 -2.61
C GLU A 460 -1.46 -11.10 -2.27
N SER A 461 -1.77 -12.25 -2.87
CA SER A 461 -1.05 -13.50 -2.64
C SER A 461 0.29 -13.64 -3.38
N LEU A 462 0.64 -12.67 -4.23
CA LEU A 462 1.93 -12.57 -4.93
C LEU A 462 2.82 -11.44 -4.37
N VAL A 463 2.21 -10.44 -3.70
CA VAL A 463 2.85 -9.15 -3.39
C VAL A 463 2.62 -8.70 -1.92
N GLY A 464 1.76 -9.39 -1.18
CA GLY A 464 1.35 -9.03 0.19
C GLY A 464 0.42 -7.81 0.27
N THR A 465 -0.21 -7.41 -0.84
CA THR A 465 -1.16 -6.28 -0.90
C THR A 465 -2.06 -6.39 -2.14
N PRO A 466 -3.33 -5.94 -2.10
CA PRO A 466 -4.19 -5.83 -3.28
C PRO A 466 -3.81 -4.65 -4.21
N GLN A 467 -2.67 -3.98 -4.00
CA GLN A 467 -2.16 -2.90 -4.84
C GLN A 467 -1.24 -3.42 -5.96
N LEU A 468 -1.34 -2.82 -7.15
CA LEU A 468 -0.41 -3.08 -8.26
C LEU A 468 0.95 -2.41 -8.02
N PRO A 469 2.07 -2.96 -8.53
CA PRO A 469 3.39 -2.32 -8.51
C PRO A 469 3.36 -0.93 -9.15
N PHE A 470 4.29 -0.04 -8.78
CA PHE A 470 4.40 1.30 -9.40
C PHE A 470 4.84 1.23 -10.86
N ASP A 471 5.72 0.28 -11.21
CA ASP A 471 6.21 0.08 -12.57
C ASP A 471 5.05 -0.20 -13.54
N VAL A 472 4.89 0.65 -14.56
CA VAL A 472 3.86 0.49 -15.60
C VAL A 472 4.19 -0.66 -16.57
N GLN A 473 5.43 -1.15 -16.57
CA GLN A 473 5.89 -2.31 -17.34
C GLN A 473 5.98 -3.58 -16.49
N PHE A 474 5.41 -3.57 -15.27
CA PHE A 474 5.34 -4.78 -14.43
C PHE A 474 4.68 -5.92 -15.20
N LYS A 475 5.13 -7.14 -14.91
CA LYS A 475 4.70 -8.36 -15.59
C LYS A 475 4.45 -9.43 -14.55
N ILE A 476 3.33 -10.14 -14.70
CA ILE A 476 3.05 -11.33 -13.91
C ILE A 476 3.35 -12.54 -14.80
N ILE A 477 4.46 -13.24 -14.52
CA ILE A 477 4.95 -14.34 -15.35
C ILE A 477 4.40 -15.67 -14.82
N ILE A 478 3.63 -16.35 -15.67
CA ILE A 478 2.99 -17.63 -15.40
C ILE A 478 3.73 -18.70 -16.19
N THR A 479 4.55 -19.48 -15.50
CA THR A 479 5.44 -20.48 -16.11
C THR A 479 4.81 -21.87 -16.03
N PHE A 480 4.55 -22.51 -17.16
CA PHE A 480 4.10 -23.91 -17.19
C PHE A 480 5.29 -24.84 -17.23
N LYS A 481 5.29 -25.83 -16.31
CA LYS A 481 6.26 -26.92 -16.29
C LYS A 481 5.58 -28.27 -16.52
N PRO A 482 6.24 -29.21 -17.24
CA PRO A 482 5.95 -30.63 -17.15
C PRO A 482 6.07 -31.11 -15.69
N GLN A 483 5.46 -32.24 -15.36
CA GLN A 483 5.22 -32.70 -13.99
C GLN A 483 6.51 -33.12 -13.24
N GLU A 484 7.31 -32.15 -12.79
CA GLU A 484 8.57 -32.34 -12.05
C GLU A 484 8.40 -32.29 -10.53
N THR A 485 7.32 -31.68 -10.02
CA THR A 485 7.14 -31.42 -8.58
C THR A 485 5.73 -31.75 -8.08
N ILE A 486 5.60 -31.96 -6.76
CA ILE A 486 4.35 -32.35 -6.09
C ILE A 486 3.39 -31.16 -5.90
N GLN A 487 3.90 -29.92 -5.93
CA GLN A 487 3.10 -28.73 -5.63
C GLN A 487 2.34 -28.22 -6.87
N PRO A 488 1.03 -27.93 -6.79
CA PRO A 488 0.23 -27.48 -7.94
C PRO A 488 0.65 -26.10 -8.49
N ILE A 489 0.91 -25.14 -7.60
CA ILE A 489 1.43 -23.81 -7.94
C ILE A 489 2.60 -23.45 -7.04
N ILE A 490 3.75 -23.11 -7.63
CA ILE A 490 4.94 -22.63 -6.92
C ILE A 490 5.07 -21.12 -7.18
N LYS A 491 4.70 -20.30 -6.20
CA LYS A 491 4.79 -18.84 -6.34
C LYS A 491 6.23 -18.38 -6.10
N LYS A 492 6.79 -17.66 -7.07
CA LYS A 492 8.19 -17.24 -7.15
C LYS A 492 8.38 -15.76 -6.78
N TYR A 493 9.64 -15.33 -6.75
CA TYR A 493 10.04 -13.92 -6.65
C TYR A 493 9.53 -13.10 -7.85
N HIS A 494 9.49 -11.77 -7.71
CA HIS A 494 9.18 -10.82 -8.79
C HIS A 494 7.92 -11.15 -9.61
N PHE A 495 6.77 -11.21 -8.93
CA PHE A 495 5.44 -11.32 -9.58
C PHE A 495 5.23 -12.59 -10.42
N SER A 496 6.04 -13.64 -10.24
CA SER A 496 5.95 -14.86 -11.05
C SER A 496 5.38 -16.04 -10.25
N PHE A 497 4.77 -17.00 -10.94
CA PHE A 497 4.43 -18.30 -10.36
C PHE A 497 4.48 -19.41 -11.42
N GLU A 498 4.88 -20.60 -10.98
CA GLU A 498 4.90 -21.80 -11.82
C GLU A 498 3.62 -22.61 -11.61
N VAL A 499 3.12 -23.19 -12.69
CA VAL A 499 1.96 -24.09 -12.71
C VAL A 499 2.43 -25.46 -13.18
N ASN A 500 2.29 -26.47 -12.32
CA ASN A 500 2.55 -27.85 -12.67
C ASN A 500 1.28 -28.47 -13.26
N ILE A 501 1.37 -28.98 -14.48
CA ILE A 501 0.23 -29.61 -15.18
C ILE A 501 0.17 -31.08 -14.75
N ASP A 502 -0.50 -31.34 -13.62
CA ASP A 502 -0.76 -32.68 -13.11
C ASP A 502 -2.08 -33.26 -13.68
N SER A 503 -2.39 -34.51 -13.31
CA SER A 503 -3.60 -35.21 -13.75
C SER A 503 -4.89 -34.60 -13.21
N PHE A 504 -4.87 -33.98 -12.02
CA PHE A 504 -6.03 -33.29 -11.47
C PHE A 504 -6.34 -32.02 -12.28
N LEU A 505 -5.32 -31.19 -12.54
CA LEU A 505 -5.46 -29.97 -13.30
C LEU A 505 -5.87 -30.26 -14.75
N CYS A 506 -5.35 -31.31 -15.38
CA CYS A 506 -5.82 -31.78 -16.68
C CYS A 506 -7.33 -32.04 -16.69
N ASN A 507 -7.85 -32.76 -15.69
CA ASN A 507 -9.28 -33.08 -15.58
C ASN A 507 -10.11 -31.81 -15.30
N ALA A 508 -9.65 -30.95 -14.39
CA ALA A 508 -10.34 -29.70 -14.04
C ALA A 508 -10.40 -28.70 -15.22
N LEU A 509 -9.38 -28.66 -16.08
CA LEU A 509 -9.37 -27.83 -17.30
C LEU A 509 -10.31 -28.36 -18.39
N GLN A 510 -10.55 -29.68 -18.42
CA GLN A 510 -11.45 -30.35 -19.37
C GLN A 510 -12.92 -30.32 -18.96
N GLU A 511 -13.24 -30.02 -17.69
CA GLU A 511 -14.61 -29.92 -17.19
C GLU A 511 -15.45 -28.96 -18.05
N PRO A 512 -16.63 -29.35 -18.55
CA PRO A 512 -17.45 -28.49 -19.40
C PRO A 512 -17.74 -27.13 -18.73
N CYS A 513 -17.39 -26.03 -19.40
CA CYS A 513 -17.92 -24.72 -19.03
C CYS A 513 -19.26 -24.54 -19.75
N THR A 514 -20.36 -24.56 -19.01
CA THR A 514 -21.56 -23.84 -19.45
C THR A 514 -21.18 -22.37 -19.60
N MET A 515 -21.39 -21.80 -20.78
CA MET A 515 -21.20 -20.35 -21.01
C MET A 515 -22.44 -19.55 -20.56
N GLU A 516 -23.43 -20.23 -20.00
CA GLU A 516 -24.75 -19.70 -19.67
C GLU A 516 -24.76 -18.97 -18.31
N ASP A 517 -23.94 -19.41 -17.35
CA ASP A 517 -23.67 -18.68 -16.11
C ASP A 517 -22.15 -18.66 -15.82
N PRO A 518 -21.48 -17.50 -15.81
CA PRO A 518 -20.06 -17.39 -15.44
C PRO A 518 -19.80 -17.57 -13.93
N GLU A 519 -20.84 -17.60 -13.09
CA GLU A 519 -20.74 -17.85 -11.65
C GLU A 519 -20.89 -19.33 -11.27
N ASP A 520 -21.25 -20.22 -12.21
CA ASP A 520 -21.14 -21.68 -12.07
C ASP A 520 -19.67 -22.08 -11.84
N GLY A 521 -19.28 -22.13 -10.56
CA GLY A 521 -17.91 -22.41 -10.13
C GLY A 521 -17.47 -23.82 -10.49
N THR A 522 -16.54 -23.93 -11.43
CA THR A 522 -15.94 -25.21 -11.85
C THR A 522 -14.88 -25.69 -10.85
N LEU A 523 -14.49 -26.98 -10.91
CA LEU A 523 -13.39 -27.53 -10.11
C LEU A 523 -12.10 -26.73 -10.29
N PHE A 524 -11.85 -26.21 -11.50
CA PHE A 524 -10.74 -25.31 -11.78
C PHE A 524 -10.83 -24.01 -10.96
N ASP A 525 -12.00 -23.38 -10.89
CA ASP A 525 -12.18 -22.12 -10.15
C ASP A 525 -11.99 -22.34 -8.65
N ARG A 526 -12.56 -23.43 -8.10
CA ARG A 526 -12.34 -23.83 -6.69
C ARG A 526 -10.87 -24.03 -6.39
N TRP A 527 -10.17 -24.82 -7.22
CA TRP A 527 -8.76 -25.12 -7.04
C TRP A 527 -7.87 -23.88 -7.16
N LEU A 528 -8.10 -23.04 -8.18
CA LEU A 528 -7.30 -21.85 -8.44
C LEU A 528 -7.50 -20.79 -7.35
N HIS A 529 -8.76 -20.57 -6.94
CA HIS A 529 -9.08 -19.65 -5.85
C HIS A 529 -8.38 -20.07 -4.56
N ALA A 530 -8.37 -21.37 -4.22
CA ALA A 530 -7.64 -21.89 -3.06
C ALA A 530 -6.10 -21.73 -3.13
N GLN A 531 -5.49 -21.56 -4.31
CA GLN A 531 -4.05 -21.23 -4.41
C GLN A 531 -3.75 -19.75 -4.09
N PHE A 532 -4.72 -18.87 -4.35
CA PHE A 532 -4.57 -17.42 -4.18
C PHE A 532 -5.24 -16.85 -2.93
N MET A 533 -6.03 -17.64 -2.21
CA MET A 533 -6.35 -17.29 -0.84
C MET A 533 -5.06 -17.27 -0.01
N VAL A 534 -4.68 -16.08 0.45
CA VAL A 534 -3.76 -15.91 1.58
C VAL A 534 -4.37 -16.63 2.78
N ASP A 535 -3.53 -17.29 3.59
CA ASP A 535 -3.94 -18.32 4.56
C ASP A 535 -4.66 -17.72 5.79
N ARG A 536 -5.86 -17.13 5.57
CA ARG A 536 -6.74 -16.56 6.60
C ARG A 536 -7.13 -17.58 7.67
N THR A 537 -7.05 -18.87 7.33
CA THR A 537 -7.26 -20.02 8.21
C THR A 537 -6.29 -20.08 9.39
N LEU A 538 -5.03 -19.65 9.22
CA LEU A 538 -4.04 -19.67 10.29
C LEU A 538 -4.22 -18.57 11.36
N ASN A 539 -5.05 -17.57 11.10
CA ASN A 539 -5.44 -16.54 12.09
C ASN A 539 -6.82 -16.82 12.73
N ARG A 540 -7.45 -17.98 12.43
CA ARG A 540 -8.73 -18.43 13.02
C ARG A 540 -8.57 -19.67 13.93
N LEU A 541 -7.32 -20.10 14.18
CA LEU A 541 -6.91 -21.16 15.12
C LEU A 541 -5.99 -20.59 16.21
#